data_AF-A0A355AX08-F1
#
_entry.id   AF-A0A355AX08-F1
#
_cell.length_a   1.000
_cell.length_b   1.000
_cell.length_c   1.000
_cell.angle_alpha   90.00
_cell.angle_beta   90.00
_cell.angle_gamma   90.00
#
_symmetry.space_group_name_H-M   'P 1'
#
loop_
_entity.id
_entity.type
_entity.pdbx_description
1 polymer ?
#
loop_
_entity_poly.entity_id
_entity_poly.type
_entity_poly.pdbx_seq_one_letter_code
_entity_poly.pdbx_strand_id
1 'polypeptide(L)'
;MGQTIAEKILSARAGAAARAGDLVVAEIDYVMAGDAKGPKALDIFREAGLPFRLDPNKTDIIIDHFVPAFDLRWAEQHVRLREFAAERGVNLFDAGSGVCHTIVTEEGRVGPGDLAVGGDSHVCTYGALNAMGVAVESG
;
A
#
# COMPACT_ATOMS: atom_id res chain seq x y z
N MET A 1 19.17 -4.69 -26.36
CA MET A 1 19.21 -5.50 -25.11
C MET A 1 17.78 -5.70 -24.61
N GLY A 2 17.49 -6.86 -24.02
CA GLY A 2 16.19 -7.11 -23.39
C GLY A 2 15.93 -6.22 -22.18
N GLN A 3 14.70 -6.20 -21.67
CA GLN A 3 14.36 -5.55 -20.39
C GLN A 3 14.52 -6.52 -19.22
N THR A 4 14.97 -6.03 -18.07
CA THR A 4 14.85 -6.75 -16.80
C THR A 4 13.38 -6.86 -16.38
N ILE A 5 13.05 -7.67 -15.36
CA ILE A 5 11.67 -7.77 -14.87
C ILE A 5 11.17 -6.42 -14.31
N ALA A 6 12.01 -5.70 -13.56
CA ALA A 6 11.65 -4.38 -13.03
C ALA A 6 11.40 -3.36 -14.15
N GLU A 7 12.27 -3.32 -15.17
CA GLU A 7 12.07 -2.47 -16.34
C GLU A 7 10.76 -2.81 -17.08
N LYS A 8 10.41 -4.10 -17.20
CA LYS A 8 9.15 -4.52 -17.83
C LYS A 8 7.92 -4.06 -17.04
N ILE A 9 7.91 -4.25 -15.73
CA ILE A 9 6.80 -3.86 -14.86
C ILE A 9 6.59 -2.34 -14.94
N LEU A 10 7.67 -1.57 -14.74
CA LEU A 10 7.62 -0.11 -14.86
C LEU A 10 7.19 0.35 -16.25
N SER A 11 7.70 -0.27 -17.31
CA SER A 11 7.30 0.10 -18.68
C SER A 11 5.83 -0.13 -18.95
N ALA A 12 5.30 -1.26 -18.46
CA ALA A 12 3.89 -1.61 -18.62
C ALA A 12 2.97 -0.60 -17.92
N ARG A 13 3.36 -0.10 -16.75
CA ARG A 13 2.57 0.87 -15.97
C ARG A 13 2.82 2.33 -16.35
N ALA A 14 3.92 2.61 -17.03
CA ALA A 14 4.21 3.92 -17.60
C ALA A 14 3.63 4.12 -19.01
N GLY A 15 3.26 3.04 -19.70
CA GLY A 15 2.83 3.08 -21.10
C GLY A 15 3.97 3.42 -22.09
N ALA A 16 5.22 3.43 -21.63
CA ALA A 16 6.42 3.73 -22.41
C ALA A 16 7.59 2.87 -21.92
N ALA A 17 8.61 2.67 -22.75
CA ALA A 17 9.78 1.90 -22.37
C ALA A 17 10.57 2.62 -21.26
N ALA A 18 10.75 1.95 -20.13
CA ALA A 18 11.58 2.37 -19.01
C ALA A 18 12.89 1.57 -18.97
N ARG A 19 13.97 2.24 -18.57
CA ARG A 19 15.31 1.71 -18.35
C ARG A 19 15.89 2.22 -17.04
N ALA A 20 16.90 1.50 -16.54
CA ALA A 20 17.68 1.98 -15.41
C ALA A 20 18.23 3.40 -15.68
N GLY A 21 17.94 4.33 -14.77
CA GLY A 21 18.31 5.74 -14.87
C GLY A 21 17.17 6.67 -15.33
N ASP A 22 16.07 6.12 -15.85
CA ASP A 22 14.92 6.92 -16.28
C ASP A 22 14.08 7.40 -15.08
N LEU A 23 13.51 8.59 -15.22
CA LEU A 23 12.38 9.03 -14.38
C LEU A 23 11.10 8.51 -15.01
N VAL A 24 10.31 7.79 -14.21
CA VAL A 24 9.10 7.11 -14.68
C VAL A 24 7.90 7.60 -13.89
N VAL A 25 6.83 7.96 -14.61
CA VAL A 25 5.48 8.13 -14.03
C VAL A 25 4.71 6.86 -14.35
N ALA A 26 4.27 6.15 -13.31
CA ALA A 26 3.64 4.84 -13.46
C ALA A 26 2.33 4.77 -12.65
N GLU A 27 1.34 4.10 -13.24
CA GLU A 27 0.11 3.75 -12.55
C GLU A 27 0.36 2.69 -11.47
N ILE A 28 -0.31 2.84 -10.33
CA ILE A 28 -0.19 1.92 -9.19
C ILE A 28 -1.33 0.89 -9.24
N ASP A 29 -0.98 -0.38 -9.05
CA ASP A 29 -1.95 -1.47 -8.99
C ASP A 29 -2.49 -1.69 -7.59
N TYR A 30 -1.64 -1.49 -6.57
CA TYR A 30 -2.01 -1.74 -5.18
C TYR A 30 -1.33 -0.81 -4.18
N VAL A 31 -2.06 -0.40 -3.15
CA VAL A 31 -1.64 0.47 -2.05
C VAL A 31 -1.99 -0.18 -0.72
N MET A 32 -1.00 -0.33 0.15
CA MET A 32 -1.19 -0.79 1.54
C MET A 32 -0.82 0.30 2.55
N ALA A 33 -1.71 0.55 3.50
CA ALA A 33 -1.47 1.43 4.63
C ALA A 33 -1.55 0.65 5.96
N GLY A 34 -0.42 0.56 6.68
CA GLY A 34 -0.34 -0.05 8.00
C GLY A 34 -0.67 0.91 9.14
N ASP A 35 -0.91 0.40 10.35
CA ASP A 35 -1.22 1.20 11.54
C ASP A 35 -0.09 2.14 12.00
N ALA A 36 1.17 1.79 11.72
CA ALA A 36 2.34 2.58 12.09
C ALA A 36 2.46 3.90 11.34
N LYS A 37 2.11 3.93 10.05
CA LYS A 37 2.32 5.08 9.16
C LYS A 37 1.06 5.59 8.48
N GLY A 38 0.05 4.74 8.33
CA GLY A 38 -1.24 5.06 7.73
C GLY A 38 -1.89 6.32 8.30
N PRO A 39 -1.91 6.55 9.63
CA PRO A 39 -2.55 7.74 10.18
C PRO A 39 -1.97 9.06 9.68
N LYS A 40 -0.66 9.12 9.39
CA LYS A 40 -0.06 10.33 8.80
C LYS A 40 -0.52 10.55 7.36
N ALA A 41 -0.65 9.48 6.57
CA ALA A 41 -1.22 9.57 5.24
C ALA A 41 -2.66 10.08 5.30
N LEU A 42 -3.47 9.59 6.24
CA LEU A 42 -4.85 10.03 6.46
C LEU A 42 -4.96 11.54 6.68
N ASP A 43 -4.04 12.13 7.47
CA ASP A 43 -3.99 13.57 7.73
C ASP A 43 -3.72 14.36 6.44
N ILE A 44 -2.73 13.93 5.66
CA ILE A 44 -2.42 14.53 4.34
C ILE A 44 -3.63 14.42 3.40
N PHE A 45 -4.31 13.26 3.37
CA PHE A 45 -5.52 13.06 2.57
C PHE A 45 -6.65 14.01 2.97
N ARG A 46 -6.81 14.28 4.27
CA ARG A 46 -7.84 15.21 4.79
C ARG A 46 -7.47 16.66 4.49
N GLU A 47 -6.22 17.05 4.69
CA GLU A 47 -5.70 18.40 4.41
C GLU A 47 -5.76 18.76 2.94
N ALA A 48 -5.46 17.79 2.06
CA ALA A 48 -5.50 18.01 0.62
C ALA A 48 -6.91 18.36 0.11
N GLY A 49 -7.98 18.01 0.85
CA GLY A 49 -9.35 18.40 0.54
C GLY A 49 -9.87 17.88 -0.81
N LEU A 50 -9.19 16.92 -1.42
CA LEU A 50 -9.50 16.44 -2.75
C LEU A 50 -10.60 15.38 -2.69
N PRO A 51 -11.58 15.40 -3.63
CA PRO A 51 -12.63 14.40 -3.73
C PRO A 51 -12.07 13.10 -4.32
N PHE A 52 -11.14 12.47 -3.61
CA PHE A 52 -10.59 11.18 -4.04
C PHE A 52 -11.40 10.06 -3.44
N ARG A 53 -11.95 9.24 -4.35
CA ARG A 53 -12.42 7.91 -4.04
C ARG A 53 -11.23 6.97 -4.22
N LEU A 54 -10.85 6.30 -3.13
CA LEU A 54 -9.90 5.20 -3.21
C LEU A 54 -10.61 3.99 -3.82
N ASP A 55 -9.92 3.24 -4.66
CA ASP A 55 -10.47 2.02 -5.24
C ASP A 55 -10.31 0.88 -4.21
N PRO A 56 -11.41 0.34 -3.64
CA PRO A 56 -11.32 -0.78 -2.70
C PRO A 56 -10.68 -2.03 -3.31
N ASN A 57 -10.63 -2.17 -4.64
CA ASN A 57 -9.92 -3.29 -5.26
C ASN A 57 -8.40 -3.12 -5.19
N LYS A 58 -7.92 -1.89 -5.01
CA LYS A 58 -6.49 -1.52 -5.05
C LYS A 58 -5.95 -0.99 -3.72
N THR A 59 -6.77 -0.81 -2.69
CA THR A 59 -6.34 -0.15 -1.46
C THR A 59 -6.87 -0.86 -0.23
N ASP A 60 -5.95 -1.22 0.67
CA ASP A 60 -6.27 -1.78 1.98
C ASP A 60 -5.59 -1.02 3.10
N ILE A 61 -6.29 -1.00 4.23
CA ILE A 61 -5.76 -0.59 5.52
C ILE A 61 -5.59 -1.84 6.37
N ILE A 62 -4.43 -2.00 7.00
CA ILE A 62 -4.11 -3.18 7.80
C ILE A 62 -3.61 -2.75 9.17
N ILE A 63 -4.15 -3.38 10.22
CA ILE A 63 -3.77 -3.14 11.62
C ILE A 63 -3.04 -4.38 12.14
N ASP A 64 -1.71 -4.35 12.15
CA ASP A 64 -0.87 -5.49 12.55
C ASP A 64 0.33 -5.14 13.43
N HIS A 65 0.97 -3.98 13.31
CA HIS A 65 2.18 -3.68 14.08
C HIS A 65 1.92 -3.45 15.58
N PHE A 66 0.74 -2.93 15.94
CA PHE A 66 0.43 -2.53 17.32
C PHE A 66 -0.76 -3.28 17.92
N VAL A 67 -0.73 -4.61 17.81
CA VAL A 67 -1.83 -5.49 18.24
C VAL A 67 -1.40 -6.42 19.39
N PRO A 68 -2.09 -6.39 20.57
CA PRO A 68 -3.09 -5.41 20.98
C PRO A 68 -2.46 -4.02 21.19
N ALA A 69 -3.28 -2.97 21.10
CA ALA A 69 -2.82 -1.61 21.36
C ALA A 69 -2.30 -1.50 22.80
N PHE A 70 -1.02 -1.14 22.95
CA PHE A 70 -0.36 -1.12 24.25
C PHE A 70 -0.53 0.20 25.01
N ASP A 71 -1.00 1.26 24.34
CA ASP A 71 -1.34 2.55 24.95
C ASP A 71 -2.53 3.23 24.25
N LEU A 72 -2.99 4.34 24.83
CA LEU A 72 -4.12 5.12 24.31
C LEU A 72 -3.84 5.68 22.91
N ARG A 73 -2.59 6.06 22.63
CA ARG A 73 -2.21 6.65 21.33
C ARG A 73 -2.48 5.65 20.21
N TRP A 74 -2.06 4.40 20.34
CA TRP A 74 -2.30 3.38 19.32
C TRP A 74 -3.78 2.99 19.23
N ALA A 75 -4.47 2.94 20.37
CA ALA A 75 -5.92 2.72 20.37
C ALA A 75 -6.66 3.79 19.55
N GLU A 76 -6.29 5.07 19.71
CA GLU A 76 -6.84 6.18 18.92
C GLU A 76 -6.49 6.07 17.43
N GLN A 77 -5.25 5.68 17.08
CA GLN A 77 -4.88 5.47 15.68
C GLN A 77 -5.71 4.36 15.02
N HIS A 78 -5.96 3.26 15.73
CA HIS A 78 -6.78 2.17 15.20
C HIS A 78 -8.22 2.63 14.96
N VAL A 79 -8.78 3.45 15.86
CA VAL A 79 -10.12 4.06 15.65
C VAL A 79 -10.11 4.93 14.40
N ARG A 80 -9.13 5.83 14.23
CA ARG A 80 -9.02 6.70 13.05
C ARG A 80 -8.92 5.92 11.74
N LEU A 81 -8.17 4.83 11.73
CA LEU A 81 -8.03 3.95 10.56
C LEU A 81 -9.34 3.25 10.20
N ARG A 82 -10.06 2.72 11.20
CA ARG A 82 -11.39 2.13 11.01
C ARG A 82 -12.39 3.13 10.46
N GLU A 83 -12.44 4.32 11.06
CA GLU A 83 -13.32 5.40 10.62
C GLU A 83 -13.01 5.83 9.19
N PHE A 84 -11.73 6.01 8.86
CA PHE A 84 -11.34 6.38 7.50
C PHE A 84 -11.65 5.28 6.49
N ALA A 85 -11.42 4.01 6.84
CA ALA A 85 -11.79 2.89 5.97
C ALA A 85 -13.28 2.90 5.64
N ALA A 86 -14.13 3.10 6.66
CA ALA A 86 -15.57 3.22 6.50
C ALA A 86 -15.99 4.48 5.71
N GLU A 87 -15.38 5.62 5.98
CA GLU A 87 -15.64 6.91 5.31
C GLU A 87 -15.31 6.83 3.80
N ARG A 88 -14.20 6.17 3.46
CA ARG A 88 -13.68 6.10 2.08
C ARG A 88 -14.08 4.85 1.33
N GLY A 89 -14.69 3.88 2.01
CA GLY A 89 -15.12 2.62 1.43
C GLY A 89 -13.95 1.78 0.92
N VAL A 90 -12.84 1.75 1.65
CA VAL A 90 -11.70 0.85 1.41
C VAL A 90 -11.73 -0.32 2.37
N ASN A 91 -11.07 -1.42 2.03
CA ASN A 91 -11.07 -2.58 2.93
C ASN A 91 -10.19 -2.31 4.14
N LEU A 92 -10.56 -2.96 5.24
CA LEU A 92 -9.82 -2.98 6.48
C LEU A 92 -9.59 -4.43 6.88
N PHE A 93 -8.33 -4.77 7.14
CA PHE A 93 -7.95 -5.96 7.87
C PHE A 93 -7.62 -5.55 9.31
N ASP A 94 -8.50 -5.91 10.23
CA ASP A 94 -8.44 -5.44 11.61
C ASP A 94 -7.42 -6.26 12.45
N ALA A 95 -7.16 -5.80 13.67
CA ALA A 95 -6.34 -6.44 14.67
C ALA A 95 -6.67 -7.94 14.81
N GLY A 96 -5.65 -8.77 14.62
CA GLY A 96 -5.77 -10.23 14.65
C GLY A 96 -5.97 -10.88 13.29
N SER A 97 -6.05 -10.11 12.20
CA SER A 97 -6.13 -10.66 10.84
C SER A 97 -4.82 -11.31 10.38
N GLY A 98 -3.68 -10.88 10.92
CA GLY A 98 -2.35 -11.38 10.53
C GLY A 98 -1.37 -10.25 10.21
N VAL A 99 -0.16 -10.62 9.78
CA VAL A 99 0.87 -9.65 9.34
C VAL A 99 0.51 -9.11 7.96
N CYS A 100 0.68 -7.80 7.75
CA CYS A 100 0.26 -7.09 6.55
C CYS A 100 0.69 -7.78 5.25
N HIS A 101 1.98 -8.09 5.09
CA HIS A 101 2.47 -8.71 3.87
C HIS A 101 1.90 -10.12 3.65
N THR A 102 1.69 -10.90 4.72
CA THR A 102 1.08 -12.23 4.63
C THR A 102 -0.37 -12.11 4.15
N ILE A 103 -1.16 -11.23 4.77
CA ILE A 103 -2.55 -10.96 4.36
C ILE A 103 -2.61 -10.56 2.89
N VAL A 104 -1.80 -9.58 2.47
CA VAL A 104 -1.78 -9.10 1.08
C VAL A 104 -1.51 -10.23 0.09
N THR A 105 -0.59 -11.14 0.44
CA THR A 105 -0.28 -12.30 -0.41
C THR A 105 -1.36 -13.38 -0.38
N GLU A 106 -1.94 -13.69 0.78
CA GLU A 106 -2.94 -14.76 0.95
C GLU A 106 -4.30 -14.38 0.33
N GLU A 107 -4.66 -13.10 0.44
CA GLU A 107 -5.88 -12.54 -0.15
C GLU A 107 -5.73 -12.24 -1.66
N GLY A 108 -4.57 -12.53 -2.24
CA GLY A 108 -4.31 -12.36 -3.68
C GLY A 108 -4.43 -10.91 -4.15
N ARG A 109 -4.14 -9.94 -3.26
CA ARG A 109 -4.26 -8.49 -3.56
C ARG A 109 -3.15 -8.00 -4.48
N VAL A 110 -2.01 -8.69 -4.49
CA VAL A 110 -0.88 -8.44 -5.37
C VAL A 110 -0.52 -9.71 -6.13
N GLY A 111 -0.33 -9.59 -7.44
CA GLY A 111 0.01 -10.68 -8.33
C GLY A 111 1.19 -10.40 -9.27
N PRO A 112 1.59 -11.38 -10.09
CA PRO A 112 2.71 -11.25 -11.02
C PRO A 112 2.54 -10.05 -11.96
N GLY A 113 3.57 -9.19 -12.00
CA GLY A 113 3.60 -8.02 -12.86
C GLY A 113 2.98 -6.75 -12.28
N ASP A 114 2.44 -6.81 -11.06
CA ASP A 114 1.87 -5.64 -10.39
C ASP A 114 2.96 -4.69 -9.86
N LEU A 115 2.63 -3.40 -9.81
CA LEU A 115 3.36 -2.37 -9.11
C LEU A 115 2.59 -1.97 -7.84
N ALA A 116 3.11 -2.39 -6.69
CA ALA A 116 2.53 -2.17 -5.38
C ALA A 116 3.36 -1.20 -4.54
N VAL A 117 2.68 -0.34 -3.79
CA VAL A 117 3.32 0.60 -2.85
C VAL A 117 2.74 0.45 -1.45
N GLY A 118 3.53 0.79 -0.44
CA GLY A 118 3.01 0.82 0.92
C GLY A 118 3.94 1.51 1.91
N GLY A 119 3.35 1.86 3.06
CA GLY A 119 4.02 2.53 4.16
C GLY A 119 4.91 1.64 5.03
N ASP A 120 5.42 0.53 4.51
CA ASP A 120 6.30 -0.42 5.22
C ASP A 120 7.55 -0.70 4.37
N SER A 121 8.72 -0.82 5.01
CA SER A 121 9.98 -1.11 4.32
C SER A 121 10.02 -2.49 3.65
N HIS A 122 9.18 -3.44 4.08
CA HIS A 122 9.18 -4.83 3.65
C HIS A 122 8.16 -5.13 2.54
N VAL A 123 7.57 -4.11 1.92
CA VAL A 123 6.77 -4.31 0.68
C VAL A 123 7.56 -4.97 -0.45
N CYS A 124 8.90 -4.98 -0.38
CA CYS A 124 9.75 -5.78 -1.25
C CYS A 124 9.43 -7.29 -1.21
N THR A 125 8.73 -7.77 -0.17
CA THR A 125 8.21 -9.14 -0.04
C THR A 125 7.40 -9.57 -1.27
N TYR A 126 6.66 -8.64 -1.89
CA TYR A 126 5.85 -8.94 -3.08
C TYR A 126 6.68 -9.35 -4.30
N GLY A 127 8.00 -9.08 -4.28
CA GLY A 127 8.95 -9.60 -5.27
C GLY A 127 8.93 -11.12 -5.40
N ALA A 128 8.60 -11.85 -4.32
CA ALA A 128 8.43 -13.30 -4.35
C ALA A 128 7.30 -13.76 -5.31
N LEU A 129 6.34 -12.88 -5.62
CA LEU A 129 5.23 -13.14 -6.54
C LEU A 129 5.51 -12.65 -7.97
N ASN A 130 6.74 -12.24 -8.29
CA ASN A 130 7.08 -11.50 -9.53
C ASN A 130 6.34 -10.15 -9.66
N ALA A 131 5.97 -9.53 -8.54
CA ALA A 131 5.50 -8.15 -8.49
C ALA A 131 6.66 -7.20 -8.12
N MET A 132 6.46 -5.91 -8.32
CA MET A 132 7.36 -4.87 -7.84
C MET A 132 6.74 -4.16 -6.64
N GLY A 133 7.29 -4.38 -5.46
CA GLY A 133 6.90 -3.66 -4.24
C GLY A 133 7.87 -2.54 -3.92
N VAL A 134 7.37 -1.32 -3.74
CA VAL A 134 8.17 -0.12 -3.44
C VAL A 134 7.68 0.56 -2.18
N ALA A 135 8.57 0.68 -1.18
CA ALA A 135 8.25 1.39 0.05
C ALA A 135 8.16 2.89 -0.22
N VAL A 136 7.10 3.52 0.28
CA VAL A 136 6.91 4.97 0.19
C VAL A 136 6.57 5.53 1.56
N GLU A 137 7.12 6.70 1.88
CA GLU A 137 6.84 7.38 3.14
C GLU A 137 5.66 8.34 2.97
N SER A 138 4.87 8.50 4.03
CA SER A 138 3.92 9.60 4.12
C SER A 138 4.72 10.88 4.36
N GLY A 139 4.74 11.78 3.36
CA GLY A 139 5.51 13.04 3.32
C GLY A 139 5.47 13.84 4.62
#